data_AF-A0A8J5LAA1-F1
#
_entry.id   AF-A0A8J5LAA1-F1
#
_cell.length_a   1.000
_cell.length_b   1.000
_cell.length_c   1.000
_cell.angle_alpha   90.00
_cell.angle_beta   90.00
_cell.angle_gamma   90.00
#
_symmetry.space_group_name_H-M   'P 1'
#
loop_
_entity.id
_entity.type
_entity.pdbx_description
1 polymer ?
#
loop_
_entity_poly.entity_id
_entity_poly.type
_entity_poly.pdbx_seq_one_letter_code
_entity_poly.pdbx_strand_id
1 'polypeptide(L)'
;MSFQDLEAGRPLAERRDLINGRQDQSQAVTAGLFQITTSVRNFERLVNTIGTPKDTPELRDKLHNTRLQIGQLVKDTSAKLKQASETDHHVEVSASKKIGDAKLAKDFQNILKEFQKLQRVSAERETAFAPLGSQATLPSR
;
A
#
# COMPACT_ATOMS: atom_id res chain seq x y z
N MET A 1 -37.37 54.86 -2.03
CA MET A 1 -36.15 54.50 -1.28
C MET A 1 -36.23 53.02 -0.97
N SER A 2 -35.23 52.25 -1.41
CA SER A 2 -35.14 50.80 -1.32
C SER A 2 -34.90 50.30 0.11
N PHE A 3 -35.48 49.15 0.45
CA PHE A 3 -34.93 48.21 1.42
C PHE A 3 -35.22 46.78 0.91
N GLN A 4 -34.53 46.42 -0.18
CA GLN A 4 -34.00 45.06 -0.32
C GLN A 4 -32.94 44.94 0.77
N ASP A 5 -33.19 44.23 1.85
CA ASP A 5 -32.08 43.65 2.59
C ASP A 5 -32.51 42.42 3.39
N LEU A 6 -31.65 41.42 3.33
CA LEU A 6 -31.62 40.19 4.13
C LEU A 6 -32.50 39.00 3.70
N GLU A 7 -32.56 38.71 2.40
CA GLU A 7 -32.47 37.31 1.96
C GLU A 7 -30.98 36.91 1.91
N ALA A 8 -30.38 36.66 3.09
CA ALA A 8 -29.04 36.08 3.16
C ALA A 8 -29.13 34.59 2.82
N GLY A 9 -28.98 34.30 1.53
CA GLY A 9 -28.71 32.97 1.01
C GLY A 9 -27.60 32.27 1.78
N ARG A 10 -27.84 31.00 2.12
CA ARG A 10 -26.87 30.11 2.76
C ARG A 10 -25.65 29.86 1.86
N PRO A 11 -24.60 29.23 2.41
CA PRO A 11 -24.44 27.85 1.94
C PRO A 11 -24.20 26.88 3.09
N LEU A 12 -25.20 26.01 3.33
CA LEU A 12 -24.98 24.70 3.94
C LEU A 12 -24.27 23.73 2.96
N ALA A 13 -23.77 24.22 1.82
CA ALA A 13 -23.07 23.45 0.81
C ALA A 13 -21.68 22.99 1.27
N GLU A 14 -20.98 23.80 2.09
CA GLU A 14 -19.60 23.49 2.50
C GLU A 14 -19.51 22.24 3.42
N ARG A 15 -20.57 21.92 4.17
CA ARG A 15 -20.63 20.69 4.98
C ARG A 15 -20.88 19.42 4.16
N ARG A 16 -21.47 19.50 2.97
CA ARG A 16 -21.76 18.30 2.16
C ARG A 16 -20.52 17.83 1.41
N ASP A 17 -19.72 18.74 0.86
CA ASP A 17 -18.45 18.41 0.19
C ASP A 17 -17.45 17.72 1.11
N LEU A 18 -17.35 18.17 2.37
CA LEU A 18 -16.47 17.56 3.38
C LEU A 18 -16.87 16.14 3.78
N ILE A 19 -18.17 15.81 3.72
CA ILE A 19 -18.67 14.46 4.07
C ILE A 19 -18.49 13.50 2.89
N ASN A 20 -18.68 13.99 1.66
CA ASN A 20 -18.56 13.17 0.45
C ASN A 20 -17.08 12.83 0.13
N GLY A 21 -16.17 13.80 0.22
CA GLY A 21 -14.72 13.55 0.02
C GLY A 21 -14.10 12.63 1.10
N ARG A 22 -14.71 12.54 2.28
CA ARG A 22 -14.25 11.71 3.40
C ARG A 22 -14.59 10.23 3.29
N GLN A 23 -15.78 9.90 2.79
CA GLN A 23 -16.11 8.50 2.53
C GLN A 23 -15.19 7.92 1.46
N ASP A 24 -14.87 8.73 0.45
CA ASP A 24 -13.92 8.39 -0.61
C ASP A 24 -12.52 8.09 -0.07
N GLN A 25 -12.01 8.84 0.92
CA GLN A 25 -10.66 8.64 1.44
C GLN A 25 -10.45 7.31 2.18
N SER A 26 -11.34 6.96 3.11
CA SER A 26 -11.22 5.69 3.85
C SER A 26 -11.46 4.48 2.92
N GLN A 27 -12.35 4.63 1.93
CA GLN A 27 -12.52 3.63 0.87
C GLN A 27 -11.29 3.53 -0.03
N ALA A 28 -10.64 4.64 -0.38
CA ALA A 28 -9.42 4.65 -1.17
C ALA A 28 -8.24 3.99 -0.44
N VAL A 29 -8.14 4.17 0.89
CA VAL A 29 -7.17 3.44 1.73
C VAL A 29 -7.48 1.95 1.72
N THR A 30 -8.75 1.57 1.91
CA THR A 30 -9.17 0.16 1.90
C THR A 30 -8.89 -0.51 0.56
N ALA A 31 -9.18 0.18 -0.55
CA ALA A 31 -8.89 -0.30 -1.90
C ALA A 31 -7.38 -0.39 -2.15
N GLY A 32 -6.61 0.61 -1.71
CA GLY A 32 -5.15 0.59 -1.76
C GLY A 32 -4.61 -0.64 -1.06
N LEU A 33 -5.05 -0.85 0.19
CA LEU A 33 -4.67 -1.98 1.03
C LEU A 33 -4.95 -3.33 0.37
N PHE A 34 -6.16 -3.51 -0.17
CA PHE A 34 -6.55 -4.72 -0.88
C PHE A 34 -5.66 -4.98 -2.12
N GLN A 35 -5.30 -3.91 -2.85
CA GLN A 35 -4.35 -4.00 -3.95
C GLN A 35 -2.94 -4.38 -3.48
N ILE A 36 -2.47 -3.85 -2.33
CA ILE A 36 -1.19 -4.26 -1.74
C ILE A 36 -1.24 -5.74 -1.40
N THR A 37 -2.25 -6.20 -0.66
CA THR A 37 -2.41 -7.61 -0.28
C THR A 37 -2.41 -8.53 -1.51
N THR A 38 -3.14 -8.16 -2.55
CA THR A 38 -3.20 -8.92 -3.80
C THR A 38 -1.84 -8.96 -4.49
N SER A 39 -1.18 -7.81 -4.59
CA SER A 39 0.15 -7.70 -5.21
C SER A 39 1.20 -8.47 -4.42
N VAL A 40 1.14 -8.44 -3.09
CA VAL A 40 2.03 -9.19 -2.18
C VAL A 40 1.83 -10.69 -2.33
N ARG A 41 0.60 -11.18 -2.42
CA ARG A 41 0.33 -12.60 -2.72
C ARG A 41 0.83 -13.00 -4.11
N ASN A 42 0.69 -12.12 -5.11
CA ASN A 42 1.26 -12.37 -6.42
C ASN A 42 2.79 -12.43 -6.37
N PHE A 43 3.42 -11.50 -5.64
CA PHE A 43 4.86 -11.46 -5.40
C PHE A 43 5.35 -12.74 -4.71
N GLU A 44 4.65 -13.22 -3.69
CA GLU A 44 4.95 -14.49 -3.03
C GLU A 44 4.94 -15.67 -4.01
N ARG A 45 3.94 -15.77 -4.89
CA ARG A 45 3.87 -16.84 -5.90
C ARG A 45 5.04 -16.75 -6.89
N LEU A 46 5.40 -15.53 -7.29
CA LEU A 46 6.57 -15.29 -8.13
C LEU A 46 7.85 -15.72 -7.40
N VAL A 47 8.07 -15.28 -6.16
CA VAL A 47 9.23 -15.65 -5.32
C VAL A 47 9.34 -17.18 -5.17
N ASN A 48 8.22 -17.89 -4.99
CA ASN A 48 8.22 -19.35 -4.90
C ASN A 48 8.55 -20.04 -6.24
N THR A 49 8.38 -19.33 -7.36
CA THR A 49 8.73 -19.84 -8.70
C THR A 49 10.18 -19.50 -9.06
N ILE A 50 10.67 -18.32 -8.65
CA ILE A 50 12.07 -17.91 -8.80
C ILE A 50 12.96 -18.83 -7.95
N GLY A 51 14.04 -19.34 -8.57
CA GLY A 51 14.93 -20.32 -7.93
C GLY A 51 14.42 -21.77 -7.95
N THR A 52 13.37 -22.06 -8.72
CA THR A 52 12.97 -23.42 -9.12
C THR A 52 13.39 -23.65 -10.59
N PRO A 53 13.38 -24.88 -11.13
CA PRO A 53 13.70 -25.10 -12.56
C PRO A 53 12.72 -24.42 -13.54
N LYS A 54 11.64 -23.80 -13.05
CA LYS A 54 10.71 -22.96 -13.81
C LYS A 54 11.13 -21.48 -13.86
N ASP A 55 12.27 -21.13 -13.25
CA ASP A 55 12.83 -19.78 -13.29
C ASP A 55 13.07 -19.35 -14.75
N THR A 56 12.49 -18.22 -15.12
CA THR A 56 12.65 -17.62 -16.44
C THR A 56 12.92 -16.12 -16.29
N PRO A 57 13.65 -15.49 -17.23
CA PRO A 57 13.94 -14.06 -17.15
C PRO A 57 12.67 -13.21 -17.13
N GLU A 58 11.62 -13.62 -17.84
CA GLU A 58 10.30 -12.96 -17.80
C GLU A 58 9.67 -12.98 -16.40
N LEU A 59 9.82 -14.06 -15.64
CA LEU A 59 9.30 -14.13 -14.26
C LEU A 59 10.09 -13.24 -13.32
N ARG A 60 11.41 -13.12 -13.50
CA ARG A 60 12.26 -12.20 -12.74
C ARG A 60 11.87 -10.75 -13.02
N ASP A 61 11.63 -10.40 -14.28
CA ASP A 61 11.15 -9.08 -14.67
C ASP A 61 9.76 -8.77 -14.06
N LYS A 62 8.83 -9.74 -14.12
CA LYS A 62 7.52 -9.63 -13.46
C LYS A 62 7.64 -9.49 -11.94
N LEU A 63 8.57 -10.20 -11.29
CA LEU A 63 8.83 -10.07 -9.86
C LEU A 63 9.31 -8.65 -9.54
N HIS A 64 10.25 -8.13 -10.32
CA HIS A 64 10.76 -6.77 -10.16
C HIS A 64 9.65 -5.72 -10.34
N ASN A 65 8.86 -5.80 -11.41
CA ASN A 65 7.72 -4.93 -11.65
C ASN A 65 6.69 -5.00 -10.51
N THR A 66 6.36 -6.21 -10.05
CA THR A 66 5.43 -6.41 -8.93
C THR A 66 5.98 -5.77 -7.65
N ARG A 67 7.29 -5.89 -7.39
CA ARG A 67 7.97 -5.23 -6.26
C ARG A 67 7.83 -3.71 -6.32
N LEU A 68 8.05 -3.12 -7.49
CA LEU A 68 7.91 -1.68 -7.71
C LEU A 68 6.45 -1.22 -7.50
N GLN A 69 5.50 -1.97 -8.05
CA GLN A 69 4.07 -1.71 -7.89
C GLN A 69 3.66 -1.73 -6.41
N ILE A 70 4.09 -2.74 -5.65
CA ILE A 70 3.83 -2.81 -4.20
C ILE A 70 4.42 -1.58 -3.50
N GLY A 71 5.65 -1.21 -3.81
CA GLY A 71 6.30 -0.02 -3.24
C GLY A 71 5.52 1.27 -3.52
N GLN A 72 4.97 1.41 -4.73
CA GLN A 72 4.15 2.57 -5.10
C GLN A 72 2.80 2.56 -4.37
N LEU A 73 2.11 1.42 -4.33
CA LEU A 73 0.85 1.27 -3.61
C LEU A 73 1.02 1.53 -2.11
N VAL A 74 2.14 1.11 -1.51
CA VAL A 74 2.50 1.39 -0.11
C VAL A 74 2.62 2.90 0.13
N LYS A 75 3.33 3.62 -0.75
CA LYS A 75 3.48 5.08 -0.63
C LYS A 75 2.13 5.79 -0.75
N ASP A 76 1.34 5.41 -1.75
CA ASP A 76 0.03 6.00 -2.03
C ASP A 76 -0.96 5.73 -0.89
N THR A 77 -1.03 4.47 -0.42
CA THR A 77 -1.89 4.06 0.70
C THR A 77 -1.44 4.73 2.01
N SER A 78 -0.13 4.86 2.26
CA SER A 78 0.40 5.57 3.44
C SER A 78 0.01 7.05 3.44
N ALA A 79 0.13 7.73 2.29
CA ALA A 79 -0.29 9.13 2.15
C ALA A 79 -1.81 9.28 2.40
N LYS A 80 -2.61 8.40 1.80
CA LYS A 80 -4.07 8.38 1.99
C LYS A 80 -4.47 8.06 3.44
N LEU A 81 -3.78 7.11 4.09
CA LEU A 81 -4.02 6.74 5.49
C LEU A 81 -3.72 7.92 6.42
N LYS A 82 -2.65 8.66 6.14
CA LYS A 82 -2.30 9.86 6.90
C LYS A 82 -3.34 10.97 6.73
N GLN A 83 -3.79 11.21 5.49
CA GLN A 83 -4.87 12.16 5.22
C GLN A 83 -6.19 11.77 5.89
N ALA A 84 -6.56 10.49 5.86
CA ALA A 84 -7.74 9.99 6.53
C ALA A 84 -7.68 10.26 8.05
N SER A 85 -6.51 10.02 8.66
CA SER A 85 -6.25 10.27 10.09
C SER A 85 -6.22 11.75 10.49
N GLU A 86 -5.60 12.62 9.68
CA GLU A 86 -5.59 14.08 9.92
C GLU A 86 -6.99 14.67 9.80
N THR A 87 -7.77 14.21 8.83
CA THR A 87 -9.14 14.66 8.68
C THR A 87 -9.98 14.24 9.89
N ASP A 88 -9.81 13.02 10.42
CA ASP A 88 -10.54 12.52 11.62
C ASP A 88 -10.34 13.38 12.88
N HIS A 89 -9.21 14.07 13.03
CA HIS A 89 -8.98 15.00 14.14
C HIS A 89 -9.78 16.31 14.05
N HIS A 90 -10.18 16.73 12.86
CA HIS A 90 -10.75 18.06 12.63
C HIS A 90 -12.28 18.11 12.71
N VAL A 91 -12.96 16.96 12.76
CA VAL A 91 -14.42 16.90 12.96
C VAL A 91 -14.69 15.78 13.94
N GLU A 92 -15.62 16.01 14.86
CA GLU A 92 -16.14 15.00 15.79
C GLU A 92 -16.61 13.74 15.02
N VAL A 93 -15.72 12.78 14.82
CA VAL A 93 -16.02 11.52 14.13
C VAL A 93 -16.49 10.50 15.17
N SER A 94 -17.61 9.83 14.87
CA SER A 94 -18.15 8.73 15.68
C SER A 94 -17.08 7.64 15.91
N ALA A 95 -16.91 7.20 17.17
CA ALA A 95 -15.89 6.23 17.59
C ALA A 95 -15.78 4.98 16.70
N SER A 96 -16.90 4.56 16.08
CA SER A 96 -16.98 3.46 15.11
C SER A 96 -16.05 3.63 13.90
N LYS A 97 -15.87 4.85 13.38
CA LYS A 97 -15.00 5.10 12.21
C LYS A 97 -13.52 5.15 12.61
N LYS A 98 -13.19 5.70 13.79
CA LYS A 98 -11.83 5.66 14.37
C LYS A 98 -11.33 4.22 14.54
N ILE A 99 -12.22 3.30 14.91
CA ILE A 99 -11.90 1.87 15.03
C ILE A 99 -11.61 1.26 13.66
N GLY A 100 -12.33 1.68 12.61
CA GLY A 100 -12.09 1.26 11.22
C GLY A 100 -10.70 1.68 10.71
N ASP A 101 -10.36 2.95 10.86
CA ASP A 101 -9.04 3.48 10.47
C ASP A 101 -7.88 2.85 11.28
N ALA A 102 -8.07 2.64 12.58
CA ALA A 102 -7.08 1.93 13.40
C ALA A 102 -6.87 0.48 12.93
N LYS A 103 -7.93 -0.21 12.48
CA LYS A 103 -7.83 -1.55 11.91
C LYS A 103 -7.10 -1.54 10.57
N LEU A 104 -7.40 -0.57 9.69
CA LEU A 104 -6.71 -0.39 8.41
C LEU A 104 -5.21 -0.15 8.61
N ALA A 105 -4.84 0.69 9.58
CA ALA A 105 -3.44 0.92 9.93
C ALA A 105 -2.74 -0.36 10.41
N LYS A 106 -3.40 -1.16 11.24
CA LYS A 106 -2.86 -2.44 11.73
C LYS A 106 -2.69 -3.46 10.60
N ASP A 107 -3.65 -3.53 9.70
CA ASP A 107 -3.61 -4.44 8.56
C ASP A 107 -2.51 -4.03 7.56
N PHE A 108 -2.34 -2.72 7.32
CA PHE A 108 -1.21 -2.17 6.56
C PHE A 108 0.14 -2.55 7.16
N GLN A 109 0.30 -2.43 8.48
CA GLN A 109 1.52 -2.86 9.16
C GLN A 109 1.79 -4.36 9.01
N ASN A 110 0.76 -5.20 9.05
CA ASN A 110 0.90 -6.63 8.83
C ASN A 110 1.35 -6.94 7.40
N ILE A 111 0.73 -6.29 6.40
CA ILE A 111 1.10 -6.46 4.99
C ILE A 111 2.55 -6.02 4.73
N LEU A 112 3.00 -4.93 5.36
CA LEU A 112 4.39 -4.49 5.26
C LEU A 112 5.39 -5.51 5.82
N LYS A 113 5.06 -6.13 6.97
CA LYS A 113 5.89 -7.18 7.56
C LYS A 113 5.98 -8.41 6.64
N GLU A 114 4.85 -8.84 6.10
CA GLU A 114 4.80 -9.92 5.10
C GLU A 114 5.63 -9.59 3.87
N PHE A 115 5.48 -8.38 3.32
CA PHE A 115 6.25 -7.94 2.16
C PHE A 115 7.76 -7.92 2.44
N GLN A 116 8.20 -7.43 3.60
CA GLN A 116 9.62 -7.45 3.99
C GLN A 116 10.15 -8.89 4.11
N LYS A 117 9.36 -9.80 4.68
CA LYS A 117 9.72 -11.21 4.77
C LYS A 117 9.88 -11.81 3.37
N LEU A 118 8.94 -11.55 2.47
CA LEU A 118 8.99 -12.03 1.09
C LEU A 118 10.16 -11.42 0.31
N GLN A 119 10.52 -10.15 0.55
CA GLN A 119 11.71 -9.55 -0.03
C GLN A 119 12.99 -10.27 0.39
N ARG A 120 13.10 -10.66 1.67
CA ARG A 120 14.25 -11.46 2.14
C ARG A 120 14.30 -12.81 1.45
N VAL A 121 13.16 -13.51 1.40
CA VAL A 121 13.07 -14.80 0.69
C VAL A 121 13.41 -14.65 -0.80
N SER A 122 12.95 -13.57 -1.44
CA SER A 122 13.30 -13.25 -2.84
C SER A 122 14.81 -13.07 -2.99
N ALA A 123 15.44 -12.29 -2.11
CA ALA A 123 16.88 -12.07 -2.15
C ALA A 123 17.65 -13.39 -1.93
N GLU A 124 17.22 -14.22 -0.98
CA GLU A 124 17.80 -15.55 -0.74
C GLU A 124 17.64 -16.49 -1.94
N ARG A 125 16.50 -16.43 -2.65
CA ARG A 125 16.24 -17.25 -3.85
C ARG A 125 17.03 -16.76 -5.06
N GLU A 126 17.12 -15.45 -5.25
CA GLU A 126 17.94 -14.84 -6.31
C GLU A 126 19.44 -15.09 -6.07
N THR A 127 19.92 -15.08 -4.83
CA THR A 127 21.31 -15.41 -4.51
C THR A 127 21.60 -16.91 -4.55
N ALA A 128 20.64 -17.77 -4.16
CA ALA A 128 20.79 -19.22 -4.29
C ALA A 128 20.84 -19.70 -5.75
N PHE A 129 20.23 -18.93 -6.67
CA PHE A 129 20.28 -19.18 -8.12
C PHE A 129 21.20 -18.20 -8.86
N ALA A 130 21.99 -17.40 -8.15
CA ALA A 130 23.21 -16.88 -8.76
C ALA A 130 24.01 -18.13 -9.12
N PRO A 131 24.49 -18.29 -10.37
CA PRO A 131 25.38 -19.38 -10.68
C PRO A 131 26.48 -19.31 -9.62
N LEU A 132 26.88 -20.46 -9.11
CA LEU A 132 28.14 -20.63 -8.38
C LEU A 132 29.29 -20.29 -9.34
N GLY A 133 29.36 -19.04 -9.80
CA GLY A 133 30.40 -18.39 -10.57
C GLY A 133 31.24 -17.50 -9.66
N SER A 134 31.35 -17.91 -8.39
CA SER A 134 32.43 -17.54 -7.49
C SER A 134 32.63 -18.69 -6.52
N GLN A 135 32.72 -19.93 -7.04
CA GLN A 135 33.71 -20.83 -6.44
C GLN A 135 35.05 -20.12 -6.61
N ALA A 136 35.50 -19.44 -5.56
CA ALA A 136 36.90 -19.11 -5.39
C ALA A 136 37.66 -20.44 -5.23
N THR A 137 37.84 -21.16 -6.33
CA THR A 137 38.84 -22.22 -6.43
C THR A 137 40.21 -21.57 -6.40
N LEU A 138 40.83 -21.58 -5.21
CA LEU A 138 42.24 -21.94 -4.92
C LEU A 138 43.36 -21.04 -5.54
N PRO A 139 44.58 -20.93 -4.93
CA PRO A 139 45.28 -22.01 -4.25
C PRO A 139 45.92 -21.69 -2.89
N SER A 140 46.06 -22.76 -2.10
CA SER A 140 47.08 -22.85 -1.04
C SER A 140 48.47 -22.65 -1.64
N ARG A 141 49.26 -21.78 -1.02
CA ARG A 141 50.72 -21.84 -1.04
C ARG A 141 51.25 -21.41 0.31
#